data_AF-A0A3N5PYP1-F1
#
_entry.id   AF-A0A3N5PYP1-F1
#
_cell.length_a   1.000
_cell.length_b   1.000
_cell.length_c   1.000
_cell.angle_alpha   90.00
_cell.angle_beta   90.00
_cell.angle_gamma   90.00
#
_symmetry.space_group_name_H-M   'P 1'
#
loop_
_entity.id
_entity.type
_entity.pdbx_description
1 polymer ?
#
loop_
_entity_poly.entity_id
_entity_poly.type
_entity_poly.pdbx_seq_one_letter_code
_entity_poly.pdbx_strand_id
1 'polypeptide(L)'
;MIFNSRASKIAGINDDQFRGIYDVFVPVSYLNHLSEIYTNVTNAMDIPELPESEQEIRMNGNISGNNAALIFPLAGWKAKEWGINNFISLAKKIQNTFKVSFVMPEGSMRTDVINEICSEGLDVIKTKDVPGMINEIKKCSLVISNDSGPSHVAELLGKRVITLFGPTNPAVHKKKSDLTVNIMKIIKCS
;
A
#
# COMPACT_ATOMS: atom_id res chain seq x y z
N MET A 1 -27.13 3.81 -7.76
CA MET A 1 -25.72 4.14 -7.49
C MET A 1 -24.94 3.86 -8.77
N ILE A 2 -24.35 4.86 -9.41
CA ILE A 2 -23.52 4.63 -10.61
C ILE A 2 -22.12 4.27 -10.11
N PHE A 3 -21.85 2.97 -9.99
CA PHE A 3 -20.51 2.48 -9.70
C PHE A 3 -19.76 2.32 -11.02
N ASN A 4 -18.84 3.25 -11.32
CA ASN A 4 -18.09 3.25 -12.56
C ASN A 4 -16.67 2.71 -12.31
N SER A 5 -16.54 1.38 -12.31
CA SER A 5 -15.25 0.71 -12.23
C SER A 5 -14.87 0.16 -13.60
N ARG A 6 -13.59 0.29 -13.94
CA ARG A 6 -12.98 -0.33 -15.13
C ARG A 6 -12.25 -1.63 -14.78
N ALA A 7 -12.34 -2.08 -13.52
CA ALA A 7 -11.71 -3.32 -13.08
C ALA A 7 -12.45 -4.53 -13.67
N SER A 8 -11.69 -5.54 -14.12
CA SER A 8 -12.23 -6.82 -14.55
C SER A 8 -12.72 -7.69 -13.39
N LYS A 9 -12.24 -7.42 -12.17
CA LYS A 9 -12.66 -8.07 -10.93
C LYS A 9 -12.61 -7.06 -9.78
N ILE A 10 -13.62 -7.08 -8.92
CA ILE A 10 -13.77 -6.19 -7.76
C ILE A 10 -13.86 -7.07 -6.51
N ALA A 11 -12.89 -6.91 -5.62
CA ALA A 11 -12.90 -7.53 -4.30
C ALA A 11 -12.99 -6.45 -3.22
N GLY A 12 -13.78 -6.68 -2.18
CA GLY A 12 -13.86 -5.69 -1.12
C GLY A 12 -14.91 -5.98 -0.06
N ILE A 13 -15.04 -4.99 0.82
CA ILE A 13 -15.92 -5.02 1.98
C ILE A 13 -16.97 -3.93 1.87
N ASN A 14 -18.21 -4.27 2.20
CA ASN A 14 -19.30 -3.31 2.29
C ASN A 14 -20.47 -3.87 3.13
N ASP A 15 -21.53 -3.06 3.28
CA ASP A 15 -22.84 -3.56 3.71
C ASP A 15 -23.38 -4.57 2.69
N ASP A 16 -24.12 -5.58 3.17
CA ASP A 16 -24.62 -6.68 2.34
C ASP A 16 -25.52 -6.21 1.18
N GLN A 17 -26.21 -5.08 1.36
CA GLN A 17 -26.99 -4.43 0.30
C GLN A 17 -26.16 -4.06 -0.97
N PHE A 18 -24.83 -3.97 -0.84
CA PHE A 18 -23.92 -3.65 -1.94
C PHE A 18 -23.20 -4.86 -2.53
N ARG A 19 -23.47 -6.08 -2.05
CA ARG A 19 -22.81 -7.33 -2.49
C ARG A 19 -22.73 -7.47 -4.01
N GLY A 20 -23.80 -7.11 -4.72
CA GLY A 20 -23.88 -7.22 -6.19
C GLY A 20 -22.86 -6.39 -6.97
N ILE A 21 -22.10 -5.50 -6.32
CA ILE A 21 -21.00 -4.73 -6.93
C ILE A 21 -19.70 -5.55 -6.99
N TYR A 22 -19.56 -6.59 -6.16
CA TYR A 22 -18.30 -7.28 -5.91
C TYR A 22 -18.31 -8.71 -6.47
N ASP A 23 -17.22 -9.10 -7.14
CA ASP A 23 -16.95 -10.49 -7.50
C ASP A 23 -16.48 -11.31 -6.29
N VAL A 24 -15.80 -10.65 -5.35
CA VAL A 24 -15.38 -11.21 -4.06
C VAL A 24 -15.85 -10.26 -2.97
N PHE A 25 -16.88 -10.67 -2.25
CA PHE A 25 -17.52 -9.85 -1.22
C PHE A 25 -17.22 -10.39 0.17
N VAL A 26 -16.81 -9.50 1.06
CA VAL A 26 -16.66 -9.76 2.49
C VAL A 26 -17.57 -8.78 3.24
N PRO A 27 -18.46 -9.25 4.14
CA PRO A 27 -19.32 -8.35 4.90
C PRO A 27 -18.49 -7.47 5.84
N VAL A 28 -18.87 -6.20 5.97
CA VAL A 28 -18.21 -5.28 6.92
C VAL A 28 -18.49 -5.68 8.37
N SER A 29 -17.43 -5.79 9.16
CA SER A 29 -17.53 -5.89 10.62
C SER A 29 -17.05 -4.58 11.23
N TYR A 30 -17.95 -3.84 11.86
CA TYR A 30 -17.64 -2.55 12.52
C TYR A 30 -16.94 -2.70 13.86
N LEU A 31 -16.76 -3.94 14.34
CA LEU A 31 -16.04 -4.26 15.57
C LEU A 31 -14.53 -4.44 15.33
N ASN A 32 -14.13 -4.58 14.06
CA ASN A 32 -12.79 -4.97 13.68
C ASN A 32 -11.91 -3.74 13.40
N HIS A 33 -10.63 -3.83 13.73
CA HIS A 33 -9.66 -2.78 13.35
C HIS A 33 -9.49 -2.74 11.82
N LEU A 34 -9.14 -1.59 11.23
CA LEU A 34 -8.97 -1.44 9.77
C LEU A 34 -7.96 -2.43 9.15
N SER A 35 -6.98 -2.91 9.91
CA SER A 35 -6.05 -3.95 9.46
C SER A 35 -6.75 -5.30 9.20
N GLU A 36 -7.78 -5.63 9.97
CA GLU A 36 -8.57 -6.86 9.80
C GLU A 36 -9.46 -6.78 8.55
N ILE A 37 -9.89 -5.58 8.15
CA ILE A 37 -10.61 -5.36 6.89
C ILE A 37 -9.74 -5.79 5.70
N TYR A 38 -8.47 -5.36 5.66
CA TYR A 38 -7.54 -5.77 4.60
C TYR A 38 -7.24 -7.26 4.66
N THR A 39 -7.03 -7.81 5.86
CA THR A 39 -6.82 -9.25 6.11
C THR A 39 -7.96 -10.09 5.54
N ASN A 40 -9.22 -9.74 5.84
CA ASN A 40 -10.37 -10.53 5.41
C ASN A 40 -10.53 -10.53 3.89
N VAL A 41 -10.30 -9.39 3.23
CA VAL A 41 -10.33 -9.32 1.76
C VAL A 41 -9.19 -10.12 1.14
N THR A 42 -7.98 -10.03 1.68
CA THR A 42 -6.84 -10.79 1.12
C THR A 42 -7.05 -12.29 1.24
N ASN A 43 -7.59 -12.75 2.37
CA ASN A 43 -7.94 -14.17 2.58
C ASN A 43 -9.01 -14.62 1.59
N ALA A 44 -10.07 -13.81 1.40
CA ALA A 44 -11.12 -14.11 0.44
C ALA A 44 -10.66 -14.10 -1.04
N MET A 45 -9.47 -13.56 -1.31
CA MET A 45 -8.84 -13.54 -2.64
C MET A 45 -7.82 -14.67 -2.86
N ASP A 46 -7.71 -15.63 -1.94
CA ASP A 46 -6.71 -16.71 -1.96
C ASP A 46 -5.27 -16.19 -2.06
N ILE A 47 -5.00 -15.00 -1.49
CA ILE A 47 -3.65 -14.49 -1.31
C ILE A 47 -3.02 -15.30 -0.17
N PRO A 48 -1.78 -15.82 -0.32
CA PRO A 48 -1.22 -16.83 0.58
C PRO A 48 -1.32 -16.48 2.05
N GLU A 49 -1.49 -17.53 2.86
CA GLU A 49 -1.75 -17.48 4.30
C GLU A 49 -0.88 -16.44 4.99
N LEU A 50 -1.58 -15.57 5.70
CA LEU A 50 -1.00 -14.58 6.57
C LEU A 50 -0.22 -15.30 7.67
N PRO A 51 0.96 -14.81 8.05
CA PRO A 51 1.54 -15.23 9.30
C PRO A 51 0.53 -14.97 10.43
N GLU A 52 0.17 -16.00 11.18
CA GLU A 52 -0.88 -15.96 12.22
C GLU A 52 -0.48 -15.04 13.39
N SER A 53 0.79 -14.63 13.46
CA SER A 53 1.32 -13.80 14.53
C SER A 53 2.43 -12.85 14.08
N GLU A 54 2.61 -11.76 14.84
CA GLU A 54 3.78 -10.86 14.73
C GLU A 54 5.12 -11.59 14.89
N GLN A 55 5.15 -12.73 15.58
CA GLN A 55 6.35 -13.55 15.74
C GLN A 55 6.74 -14.25 14.44
N GLU A 56 5.77 -14.72 13.67
CA GLU A 56 5.99 -15.36 12.38
C GLU A 56 6.39 -14.34 11.31
N ILE A 57 5.83 -13.12 11.37
CA ILE A 57 6.31 -11.95 10.61
C ILE A 57 7.81 -11.68 10.89
N ARG A 58 8.24 -11.74 12.15
CA ARG A 58 9.65 -11.51 12.53
C ARG A 58 10.58 -12.62 12.01
N MET A 59 10.13 -13.88 12.02
CA MET A 59 10.91 -15.03 11.50
C MET A 59 11.00 -15.03 9.97
N ASN A 60 9.91 -14.65 9.29
CA ASN A 60 9.86 -14.50 7.83
C ASN A 60 10.52 -13.21 7.32
N GLY A 61 10.69 -12.21 8.20
CA GLY A 61 11.38 -10.94 7.94
C GLY A 61 12.90 -11.06 7.80
N ASN A 62 13.45 -12.27 7.64
CA ASN A 62 14.85 -12.46 7.25
C ASN A 62 15.09 -11.75 5.91
N ILE A 63 15.92 -10.69 5.97
CA ILE A 63 16.31 -9.80 4.88
C ILE A 63 17.19 -10.61 3.92
N SER A 64 16.56 -11.47 3.14
CA SER A 64 17.22 -12.26 2.11
C SER A 64 17.37 -11.40 0.84
N GLY A 65 18.50 -10.70 0.76
CA GLY A 65 19.29 -10.66 -0.49
C GLY A 65 19.06 -9.53 -1.50
N ASN A 66 18.15 -8.58 -1.29
CA ASN A 66 18.09 -7.39 -2.16
C ASN A 66 17.61 -6.16 -1.37
N ASN A 67 18.45 -5.12 -1.29
CA ASN A 67 18.08 -3.81 -0.76
C ASN A 67 17.11 -3.10 -1.73
N ALA A 68 15.96 -3.70 -2.03
CA ALA A 68 14.93 -3.08 -2.85
C ALA A 68 13.92 -2.35 -1.97
N ALA A 69 13.60 -1.12 -2.35
CA ALA A 69 12.57 -0.29 -1.72
C ALA A 69 11.49 0.06 -2.75
N LEU A 70 10.22 -0.19 -2.40
CA LEU A 70 9.09 0.17 -3.25
C LEU A 70 8.39 1.41 -2.71
N ILE A 71 8.10 2.35 -3.61
CA ILE A 71 7.32 3.55 -3.30
C ILE A 71 5.95 3.43 -3.94
N PHE A 72 4.89 3.54 -3.13
CA PHE A 72 3.50 3.61 -3.59
C PHE A 72 2.96 5.03 -3.36
N PRO A 73 3.01 5.90 -4.40
CA PRO A 73 2.79 7.34 -4.23
C PRO A 73 1.32 7.75 -4.24
N LEU A 74 0.41 6.84 -4.59
CA LEU A 74 -1.03 7.12 -4.72
C LEU A 74 -1.78 6.76 -3.43
N ALA A 75 -2.97 7.33 -3.27
CA ALA A 75 -3.86 7.03 -2.16
C ALA A 75 -5.32 7.00 -2.63
N GLY A 76 -6.23 6.57 -1.76
CA GLY A 76 -7.67 6.50 -2.07
C GLY A 76 -8.30 7.84 -2.44
N TRP A 77 -7.70 8.96 -2.02
CA TRP A 77 -8.06 10.30 -2.48
C TRP A 77 -6.88 11.27 -2.40
N LYS A 78 -6.92 12.33 -3.21
CA LYS A 78 -5.79 13.25 -3.42
C LYS A 78 -5.24 13.92 -2.16
N ALA A 79 -6.10 14.30 -1.22
CA ALA A 79 -5.65 14.92 0.04
C ALA A 79 -4.81 13.99 0.94
N LYS A 80 -4.83 12.66 0.74
CA LYS A 80 -3.92 11.73 1.45
C LYS A 80 -2.55 11.60 0.78
N GLU A 81 -2.38 12.06 -0.46
CA GLU A 81 -1.12 11.91 -1.17
C GLU A 81 -0.10 12.94 -0.66
N TRP A 82 1.10 12.48 -0.29
CA TRP A 82 2.20 13.37 0.10
C TRP A 82 2.72 14.22 -1.07
N GLY A 83 2.38 13.86 -2.31
CA GLY A 83 2.80 14.53 -3.54
C GLY A 83 4.01 13.86 -4.19
N ILE A 84 3.95 13.70 -5.51
CA ILE A 84 4.94 12.90 -6.24
C ILE A 84 6.36 13.47 -6.15
N ASN A 85 6.53 14.79 -6.21
CA ASN A 85 7.84 15.44 -6.14
C ASN A 85 8.54 15.21 -4.78
N ASN A 86 7.77 15.07 -3.71
CA ASN A 86 8.30 14.73 -2.39
C ASN A 86 8.83 13.28 -2.37
N PHE A 87 8.10 12.35 -2.99
CA PHE A 87 8.56 10.99 -3.15
C PHE A 87 9.80 10.89 -4.06
N ILE A 88 9.86 11.63 -5.17
CA ILE A 88 11.04 11.70 -6.04
C ILE A 88 12.25 12.20 -5.23
N SER A 89 12.07 13.29 -4.48
CA SER A 89 13.13 13.85 -3.62
C SER A 89 13.60 12.87 -2.56
N LEU A 90 12.69 12.08 -1.97
CA LEU A 90 13.03 11.01 -1.03
C LEU A 90 13.78 9.88 -1.71
N ALA A 91 13.30 9.41 -2.86
CA ALA A 91 13.91 8.33 -3.63
C ALA A 91 15.38 8.66 -3.96
N LYS A 92 15.64 9.88 -4.44
CA LYS A 92 17.00 10.36 -4.72
C LYS A 92 17.92 10.34 -3.51
N LYS A 93 17.40 10.55 -2.30
CA LYS A 93 18.21 10.50 -1.06
C LYS A 93 18.57 9.09 -0.64
N ILE A 94 17.70 8.11 -0.92
CA ILE A 94 17.87 6.72 -0.46
C ILE A 94 18.39 5.78 -1.54
N GLN A 95 18.47 6.21 -2.80
CA GLN A 95 18.87 5.38 -3.94
C GLN A 95 20.30 4.84 -3.86
N ASN A 96 21.18 5.48 -3.07
CA ASN A 96 22.54 4.99 -2.82
C ASN A 96 22.55 3.78 -1.86
N THR A 97 21.46 3.55 -1.14
CA THR A 97 21.32 2.44 -0.18
C THR A 97 20.35 1.39 -0.68
N PHE A 98 19.30 1.80 -1.40
CA PHE A 98 18.27 0.93 -1.93
C PHE A 98 18.13 1.05 -3.45
N LYS A 99 17.85 -0.05 -4.14
CA LYS A 99 17.25 0.00 -5.47
C LYS A 99 15.79 0.43 -5.31
N VAL A 100 15.49 1.67 -5.68
CA VAL A 100 14.16 2.26 -5.50
C VAL A 100 13.33 2.10 -6.76
N SER A 101 12.09 1.64 -6.61
CA SER A 101 11.11 1.61 -7.70
C SER A 101 9.77 2.18 -7.25
N PHE A 102 9.18 3.02 -8.10
CA PHE A 102 7.82 3.50 -7.93
C PHE A 102 6.85 2.45 -8.47
N VAL A 103 5.86 2.06 -7.67
CA VAL A 103 4.86 1.06 -8.05
C VAL A 103 3.49 1.71 -8.07
N MET A 104 2.77 1.52 -9.18
CA MET A 104 1.44 2.09 -9.38
C MET A 104 0.62 1.27 -10.37
N PRO A 105 -0.72 1.31 -10.31
CA PRO A 105 -1.55 0.68 -11.32
C PRO A 105 -1.31 1.25 -12.71
N GLU A 106 -1.43 0.42 -13.74
CA GLU A 106 -1.34 0.89 -15.13
C GLU A 106 -2.40 1.96 -15.43
N GLY A 107 -1.99 3.06 -16.08
CA GLY A 107 -2.89 4.19 -16.41
C GLY A 107 -3.29 5.08 -15.23
N SER A 108 -2.82 4.81 -14.01
CA SER A 108 -3.16 5.62 -12.81
C SER A 108 -2.38 6.93 -12.70
N MET A 109 -1.31 7.09 -13.49
CA MET A 109 -0.44 8.26 -13.50
C MET A 109 -0.28 8.79 -14.93
N ARG A 110 -0.24 10.12 -15.05
CA ARG A 110 0.02 10.80 -16.32
C ARG A 110 1.42 10.46 -16.84
N THR A 111 1.56 10.32 -18.15
CA THR A 111 2.81 9.95 -18.81
C THR A 111 3.95 10.93 -18.55
N ASP A 112 3.66 12.23 -18.47
CA ASP A 112 4.68 13.26 -18.18
C ASP A 112 5.28 13.10 -16.79
N VAL A 113 4.47 12.76 -15.78
CA VAL A 113 4.95 12.48 -14.42
C VAL A 113 5.80 11.20 -14.39
N ILE A 114 5.42 10.18 -15.15
CA ILE A 114 6.23 8.96 -15.27
C ILE A 114 7.58 9.28 -15.92
N ASN A 115 7.58 10.10 -16.98
CA ASN A 115 8.81 10.51 -17.65
C ASN A 115 9.71 11.33 -16.74
N GLU A 116 9.14 12.18 -15.88
CA GLU A 116 9.88 12.92 -14.85
C GLU A 116 10.60 11.97 -13.89
N ILE A 117 9.89 10.96 -13.34
CA ILE A 117 10.49 9.94 -12.46
C ILE A 117 11.64 9.22 -13.17
N CYS A 118 11.42 8.77 -14.41
CA CYS A 118 12.44 8.07 -15.18
C CYS A 118 13.64 8.97 -15.51
N SER A 119 13.41 10.26 -15.78
CA SER A 119 14.49 11.22 -16.08
C SER A 119 15.42 11.46 -14.88
N GLU A 120 14.93 11.22 -13.67
CA GLU A 120 15.71 11.26 -12.43
C GLU A 120 16.47 9.96 -12.16
N GLY A 121 16.44 8.99 -13.10
CA GLY A 121 17.13 7.70 -12.98
C GLY A 121 16.42 6.70 -12.07
N LEU A 122 15.13 6.89 -11.83
CA LEU A 122 14.33 6.06 -10.93
C LEU A 122 13.45 5.09 -11.73
N ASP A 123 13.32 3.85 -11.22
CA ASP A 123 12.52 2.81 -11.86
C ASP A 123 11.02 3.03 -11.62
N VAL A 124 10.18 2.72 -12.62
CA VAL A 124 8.71 2.72 -12.51
C VAL A 124 8.17 1.35 -12.90
N ILE A 125 7.42 0.73 -12.00
CA ILE A 125 6.74 -0.55 -12.18
C ILE A 125 5.24 -0.30 -12.26
N LYS A 126 4.62 -0.75 -13.35
CA LYS A 126 3.17 -0.67 -13.57
C LYS A 126 2.55 -2.02 -13.32
N THR A 127 1.62 -2.11 -12.38
CA THR A 127 0.92 -3.34 -12.04
C THR A 127 -0.46 -3.36 -12.67
N LYS A 128 -0.88 -4.50 -13.22
CA LYS A 128 -2.21 -4.65 -13.85
C LYS A 128 -3.31 -4.93 -12.84
N ASP A 129 -2.96 -5.59 -11.73
CA ASP A 129 -3.90 -6.06 -10.73
C ASP A 129 -3.24 -6.17 -9.34
N VAL A 130 -4.06 -6.54 -8.34
CA VAL A 130 -3.65 -6.73 -6.95
C VAL A 130 -2.62 -7.88 -6.80
N PRO A 131 -2.79 -9.06 -7.44
CA PRO A 131 -1.77 -10.11 -7.41
C PRO A 131 -0.40 -9.65 -7.94
N GLY A 132 -0.37 -8.89 -9.03
CA GLY A 132 0.86 -8.31 -9.57
C GLY A 132 1.54 -7.36 -8.59
N MET A 133 0.77 -6.50 -7.91
CA MET A 133 1.27 -5.66 -6.83
C MET A 133 1.87 -6.46 -5.66
N ILE A 134 1.17 -7.51 -5.21
CA ILE A 134 1.63 -8.39 -4.14
C ILE A 134 2.95 -9.06 -4.52
N ASN A 135 3.09 -9.51 -5.76
CA ASN A 135 4.31 -10.13 -6.25
C ASN A 135 5.52 -9.17 -6.17
N GLU A 136 5.32 -7.89 -6.47
CA GLU A 136 6.38 -6.89 -6.31
C GLU A 136 6.73 -6.66 -4.84
N ILE A 137 5.72 -6.53 -3.97
CA ILE A 137 5.94 -6.36 -2.52
C ILE A 137 6.74 -7.53 -1.94
N LYS A 138 6.46 -8.78 -2.36
CA LYS A 138 7.21 -9.96 -1.90
C LYS A 138 8.72 -9.86 -2.17
N LYS A 139 9.14 -9.20 -3.25
CA LYS A 139 10.54 -9.07 -3.68
C LYS A 139 11.31 -7.95 -2.97
N CYS A 140 10.63 -7.09 -2.21
CA CYS A 140 11.26 -5.94 -1.57
C CYS A 140 11.59 -6.16 -0.09
N SER A 141 12.45 -5.29 0.43
CA SER A 141 12.86 -5.22 1.84
C SER A 141 12.17 -4.08 2.60
N LEU A 142 11.71 -3.05 1.88
CA LEU A 142 11.10 -1.84 2.41
C LEU A 142 9.97 -1.37 1.50
N VAL A 143 8.85 -0.99 2.09
CA VAL A 143 7.74 -0.30 1.42
C VAL A 143 7.57 1.09 2.01
N ILE A 144 7.47 2.10 1.16
CA ILE A 144 7.18 3.48 1.53
C ILE A 144 5.88 3.88 0.82
N SER A 145 4.87 4.32 1.56
CA SER A 145 3.55 4.58 0.99
C SER A 145 2.78 5.64 1.75
N ASN A 146 1.76 6.23 1.13
CA ASN A 146 0.70 6.91 1.89
C ASN A 146 -0.15 5.88 2.65
N ASP A 147 -1.05 6.33 3.52
CA ASP A 147 -2.11 5.53 4.13
C ASP A 147 -3.07 4.95 3.05
N SER A 148 -2.74 3.77 2.53
CA SER A 148 -3.37 3.13 1.38
C SER A 148 -3.22 1.60 1.41
N GLY A 149 -4.01 0.90 0.58
CA GLY A 149 -4.03 -0.57 0.51
C GLY A 149 -2.65 -1.25 0.41
N PRO A 150 -1.71 -0.79 -0.46
CA PRO A 150 -0.36 -1.35 -0.53
C PRO A 150 0.39 -1.38 0.80
N SER A 151 0.24 -0.36 1.65
CA SER A 151 0.86 -0.33 2.98
C SER A 151 0.36 -1.47 3.87
N HIS A 152 -0.94 -1.76 3.83
CA HIS A 152 -1.53 -2.87 4.60
C HIS A 152 -1.08 -4.23 4.07
N VAL A 153 -1.10 -4.41 2.75
CA VAL A 153 -0.62 -5.65 2.12
C VAL A 153 0.85 -5.92 2.44
N ALA A 154 1.69 -4.88 2.46
CA ALA A 154 3.11 -5.02 2.81
C ALA A 154 3.33 -5.48 4.25
N GLU A 155 2.56 -4.92 5.18
CA GLU A 155 2.58 -5.31 6.60
C GLU A 155 2.15 -6.77 6.78
N LEU A 156 1.08 -7.18 6.09
CA LEU A 156 0.59 -8.56 6.06
C LEU A 156 1.64 -9.55 5.53
N LEU A 157 2.48 -9.10 4.58
CA LEU A 157 3.60 -9.88 4.04
C LEU A 157 4.88 -9.78 4.88
N GLY A 158 4.79 -9.22 6.09
CA GLY A 158 5.90 -9.07 7.02
C GLY A 158 7.02 -8.14 6.53
N LYS A 159 6.70 -7.17 5.65
CA LYS A 159 7.67 -6.20 5.15
C LYS A 159 7.83 -5.04 6.12
N ARG A 160 9.00 -4.39 6.08
CA ARG A 160 9.18 -3.10 6.75
C ARG A 160 8.39 -2.05 5.98
N VAL A 161 7.60 -1.25 6.70
CA VAL A 161 6.70 -0.27 6.08
C VAL A 161 6.91 1.11 6.70
N ILE A 162 7.06 2.12 5.85
CA ILE A 162 6.97 3.53 6.24
C ILE A 162 5.68 4.08 5.64
N THR A 163 4.73 4.44 6.51
CA THR A 163 3.45 5.01 6.09
C THR A 163 3.40 6.50 6.40
N LEU A 164 3.17 7.31 5.37
CA LEU A 164 2.97 8.75 5.47
C LEU A 164 1.46 9.06 5.58
N PHE A 165 1.06 9.71 6.66
CA PHE A 165 -0.34 10.12 6.83
C PHE A 165 -0.51 11.59 6.46
N GLY A 166 -1.53 11.84 5.63
CA GLY A 166 -2.06 13.18 5.36
C GLY A 166 -3.05 13.61 6.47
N PRO A 167 -4.26 14.10 6.16
CA PRO A 167 -5.22 14.63 7.15
C PRO A 167 -5.98 13.54 7.94
N THR A 168 -5.62 12.26 7.80
CA THR A 168 -6.33 11.16 8.43
C THR A 168 -6.01 11.07 9.92
N ASN A 169 -7.05 10.90 10.76
CA ASN A 169 -6.88 10.75 12.20
C ASN A 169 -6.12 9.45 12.53
N PRO A 170 -4.93 9.54 13.13
CA PRO A 170 -4.11 8.37 13.38
C PRO A 170 -4.58 7.49 14.52
N ALA A 171 -5.46 7.96 15.41
CA ALA A 171 -5.98 7.09 16.48
C ALA A 171 -6.74 5.86 15.92
N VAL A 172 -7.25 5.95 14.68
CA VAL A 172 -8.04 4.91 14.02
C VAL A 172 -7.23 4.14 12.97
N HIS A 173 -6.22 4.77 12.36
CA HIS A 173 -5.47 4.19 11.24
C HIS A 173 -4.00 3.84 11.57
N LYS A 174 -3.50 4.24 12.75
CA LYS A 174 -2.12 3.98 13.14
C LYS A 174 -1.93 2.50 13.41
N LYS A 175 -0.97 1.94 12.71
CA LYS A 175 -0.57 0.55 12.81
C LYS A 175 0.29 0.32 14.05
N LYS A 176 0.07 -0.79 14.75
CA LYS A 176 0.79 -1.19 15.96
C LYS A 176 1.73 -2.35 15.66
N SER A 177 2.63 -2.18 14.69
CA SER A 177 3.63 -3.19 14.34
C SER A 177 5.04 -2.59 14.48
N ASP A 178 5.97 -3.36 15.04
CA ASP A 178 7.39 -2.98 15.15
C ASP A 178 8.09 -2.85 13.79
N LEU A 179 7.49 -3.40 12.74
CA LEU A 179 7.99 -3.25 11.36
C LEU A 179 7.46 -1.99 10.66
N THR A 180 6.52 -1.29 11.29
CA THR A 180 5.84 -0.13 10.69
C THR A 180 6.22 1.17 11.39
N VAL A 181 6.76 2.10 10.62
CA VAL A 181 6.96 3.50 11.04
C VAL A 181 5.87 4.37 10.42
N ASN A 182 5.13 5.08 11.28
CA ASN A 182 4.06 5.99 10.86
C ASN A 182 4.55 7.44 11.01
N ILE A 183 4.66 8.19 9.90
CA ILE A 183 5.12 9.59 9.88
C ILE A 183 3.93 10.51 9.62
N MET A 184 3.79 11.55 10.44
CA MET A 184 2.60 12.41 10.45
C MET A 184 2.96 13.85 10.81
N LYS A 185 2.30 14.80 10.15
CA LYS A 185 2.38 16.22 10.54
C LYS A 185 1.17 16.58 11.38
N ILE A 186 1.39 16.89 12.66
CA ILE A 186 0.33 17.42 13.54
C ILE A 186 0.11 18.89 13.17
N ILE A 187 -1.10 19.21 12.72
CA ILE A 187 -1.53 20.59 12.46
C ILE A 187 -2.48 20.99 13.57
N LYS A 188 -2.19 22.10 14.26
CA LYS A 188 -3.14 22.67 15.24
C LYS A 188 -4.29 23.31 14.48
N CYS A 189 -5.52 23.08 14.94
CA CYS A 189 -6.67 23.84 14.46
C CYS A 189 -6.39 25.34 14.71
N SER A 190 -6.63 26.15 13.68
CA SER A 190 -6.70 27.61 13.77
C SER A 190 -7.96 28.05 14.51
#